data_AF-A0A918TZD8-F1
#
_entry.id   AF-A0A918TZD8-F1
#
_cell.length_a   1.000
_cell.length_b   1.000
_cell.length_c   1.000
_cell.angle_alpha   90.00
_cell.angle_beta   90.00
_cell.angle_gamma   90.00
#
_symmetry.space_group_name_H-M   'P 1'
#
loop_
_entity.id
_entity.type
_entity.pdbx_description
1 polymer ?
#
loop_
_entity_poly.entity_id
_entity_poly.type
_entity_poly.pdbx_seq_one_letter_code
_entity_poly.pdbx_strand_id
1 'polypeptide(L)' 'MRSSTAYAAGRLMTHCPHLAGWVTTADGESCCHHCGTRRFADYAAVRPPGLPQTIVPSDEARAAADRAAARCVGLMMTTG' A
#
# COMPACT_ATOMS: atom_id res chain seq x y z
N MET A 1 23.56 -23.40 -17.56
CA MET A 1 23.43 -22.92 -16.18
C MET A 1 22.05 -22.29 -16.02
N ARG A 2 21.10 -22.97 -15.35
CA ARG A 2 19.77 -22.43 -15.05
C ARG A 2 19.81 -21.91 -13.61
N SER A 3 19.88 -20.59 -13.44
CA SER A 3 19.69 -19.96 -12.13
C SER A 3 18.23 -20.13 -11.72
N SER A 4 17.96 -21.09 -10.85
CA SER A 4 16.70 -21.19 -10.14
C SER A 4 16.75 -20.20 -8.99
N THR A 5 16.19 -19.00 -9.21
CA THR A 5 15.93 -18.05 -8.12
C THR A 5 14.74 -18.60 -7.33
N ALA A 6 15.02 -19.52 -6.41
CA ALA A 6 14.03 -19.97 -5.45
C ALA A 6 13.64 -18.77 -4.59
N TYR A 7 12.43 -18.24 -4.81
CA TYR A 7 11.76 -17.44 -3.79
C TYR A 7 11.71 -18.32 -2.54
N ALA A 8 12.50 -17.96 -1.52
CA ALA A 8 12.51 -18.66 -0.25
C ALA A 8 11.15 -18.45 0.43
N ALA A 9 10.20 -19.33 0.10
CA ALA A 9 8.92 -19.41 0.77
C ALA A 9 9.14 -19.87 2.21
N GLY A 10 9.24 -18.91 3.12
CA GLY A 10 9.06 -19.05 4.58
C GLY A 10 10.04 -19.98 5.31
N ARG A 11 10.98 -19.41 6.07
CA ARG A 11 11.67 -20.15 7.13
C ARG A 11 10.70 -20.33 8.30
N LEU A 12 10.51 -21.57 8.78
CA LEU A 12 9.82 -21.85 10.05
C LEU A 12 10.59 -21.16 11.18
N MET A 13 9.99 -20.13 11.78
CA MET A 13 10.58 -19.39 12.90
C MET A 13 9.96 -19.88 14.21
N THR A 14 10.80 -20.02 15.23
CA THR A 14 10.36 -20.13 16.63
C THR A 14 9.43 -18.95 16.93
N HIS A 15 8.31 -19.23 17.61
CA HIS A 15 7.25 -18.27 17.89
C HIS A 15 7.79 -16.90 18.33
N CYS A 16 7.76 -15.91 17.43
CA CYS A 16 8.20 -14.56 17.72
C CYS A 16 6.96 -13.75 18.16
N PRO A 17 6.92 -13.21 19.40
CA PRO A 17 5.74 -12.54 19.91
C PRO A 17 5.58 -11.11 19.36
N HIS A 18 6.54 -10.62 18.56
CA HIS A 18 6.48 -9.32 17.87
C HIS A 18 6.28 -8.09 18.77
N LEU A 19 6.59 -8.20 20.07
CA LEU A 19 6.44 -7.12 21.05
C LEU A 19 7.53 -6.03 20.95
N ALA A 20 8.70 -6.36 20.38
CA ALA A 20 9.84 -5.46 20.27
C ALA A 20 10.76 -5.86 19.09
N GLY A 21 11.85 -5.11 18.88
CA GLY A 21 12.87 -5.42 17.88
C GLY A 21 12.49 -5.04 16.44
N TRP A 22 11.61 -4.05 16.28
CA TRP A 22 11.21 -3.52 14.98
C TRP A 22 12.17 -2.43 14.51
N VAL A 23 12.68 -2.58 13.29
CA VAL A 23 13.49 -1.56 12.60
C VAL A 23 12.68 -1.01 11.45
N THR A 24 12.48 0.30 11.42
CA THR A 24 11.72 0.99 10.36
C THR A 24 12.66 1.34 9.21
N THR A 25 12.26 1.02 7.98
CA THR A 25 12.96 1.41 6.75
C THR A 25 12.41 2.75 6.24
N ALA A 26 13.14 3.39 5.32
CA ALA A 26 12.74 4.68 4.75
C ALA A 26 11.39 4.63 4.01
N ASP A 27 10.96 3.45 3.56
CA ASP A 27 9.79 3.26 2.71
C ASP A 27 8.51 2.92 3.50
N GLY A 28 8.49 3.11 4.83
CA GLY A 28 7.30 2.87 5.67
C GLY A 28 7.07 1.40 6.05
N GLU A 29 8.09 0.57 5.86
CA GLU A 29 8.10 -0.82 6.31
C GLU A 29 8.81 -0.94 7.66
N SER A 30 8.38 -1.87 8.50
CA SER A 30 9.18 -2.33 9.65
C SER A 30 9.55 -3.81 9.53
N CYS A 31 10.82 -4.13 9.78
CA CYS A 31 11.34 -5.48 9.85
C CYS A 31 11.62 -5.88 11.31
N CYS A 32 11.17 -7.07 11.71
CA CYS A 32 11.57 -7.66 12.99
C CYS A 32 12.99 -8.24 12.86
N HIS A 33 13.94 -7.73 13.65
CA HIS A 33 15.32 -8.20 13.64
C HIS A 33 15.46 -9.68 14.05
N HIS A 34 14.52 -10.21 14.84
CA HIS A 34 14.61 -11.58 15.37
C HIS A 34 14.17 -12.66 14.38
N CYS A 35 13.07 -12.44 13.67
CA CYS A 35 12.47 -13.45 12.79
C CYS A 35 12.32 -12.99 11.33
N GLY A 36 12.75 -11.78 10.99
CA GLY A 36 12.65 -11.24 9.63
C GLY A 36 11.23 -10.96 9.14
N THR A 37 10.22 -11.05 10.02
CA THR A 37 8.84 -10.68 9.66
C THR A 37 8.80 -9.21 9.28
N ARG A 38 8.16 -8.92 8.14
CA ARG A 38 7.93 -7.57 7.62
C ARG A 38 6.50 -7.17 7.94
N ARG A 39 6.30 -5.94 8.42
CA ARG A 39 4.98 -5.30 8.50
C ARG A 39 5.04 -3.98 7.74
N PHE A 40 3.94 -3.64 7.09
CA PHE A 40 3.81 -2.42 6.32
C PHE A 40 2.85 -1.51 7.08
N ALA A 41 3.35 -0.38 7.57
CA ALA A 41 2.50 0.59 8.28
C ALA A 41 1.75 1.51 7.30
N ASP A 42 2.21 1.57 6.05
CA ASP A 42 1.64 2.34 4.96
C ASP A 42 1.52 1.47 3.70
N TYR A 43 0.44 1.67 2.94
CA TYR A 43 0.27 1.07 1.61
C TYR A 43 1.36 1.50 0.62
N ALA A 44 1.98 2.66 0.82
CA ALA A 44 3.15 3.08 0.05
C ALA A 44 4.31 2.08 0.15
N ALA A 45 4.44 1.38 1.28
CA ALA A 45 5.51 0.42 1.54
C ALA A 45 5.37 -0.89 0.75
N VAL A 46 4.18 -1.21 0.24
CA VAL A 46 3.92 -2.37 -0.63
C VAL A 46 3.84 -1.98 -2.11
N ARG A 47 4.11 -0.71 -2.43
CA ARG A 47 3.96 -0.17 -3.78
C ARG A 47 5.08 -0.69 -4.69
N PRO A 48 4.77 -1.33 -5.83
CA PRO A 48 5.78 -1.71 -6.81
C PRO A 48 6.62 -0.51 -7.29
N PRO A 49 7.93 -0.67 -7.47
CA PRO A 49 8.77 0.39 -8.03
C PRO A 49 8.34 0.73 -9.46
N GLY A 50 8.49 1.99 -9.86
CA GLY A 50 8.16 2.45 -11.21
C GLY A 50 6.69 2.85 -11.43
N LEU A 51 5.84 2.74 -10.42
CA LEU A 51 4.47 3.28 -10.51
C LEU A 51 4.47 4.81 -10.39
N PRO A 52 3.75 5.54 -11.27
CA PRO A 52 3.71 7.00 -11.26
C PRO A 52 3.14 7.51 -9.94
N GLN A 53 3.78 8.46 -9.26
CA GLN A 53 3.37 8.93 -7.93
C GLN A 53 1.87 9.15 -7.82
N THR A 54 1.29 8.77 -6.67
CA THR A 54 -0.12 9.05 -6.38
C THR A 54 -0.34 10.55 -6.42
N ILE A 55 -1.13 11.02 -7.39
CA ILE A 55 -1.52 12.41 -7.46
C ILE A 55 -2.67 12.60 -6.48
N VAL A 56 -2.42 13.31 -5.39
CA VAL A 56 -3.47 13.78 -4.49
C VAL A 56 -4.02 15.08 -5.09
N PRO A 57 -5.28 15.12 -5.54
CA PRO A 57 -5.85 16.34 -6.11
C PRO A 57 -5.98 17.41 -5.02
N SER A 58 -5.90 18.69 -5.41
CA SER A 58 -6.19 19.80 -4.50
C SER A 58 -7.65 19.72 -4.01
N ASP A 59 -7.93 20.32 -2.86
CA ASP A 59 -9.30 20.34 -2.31
C ASP A 59 -10.31 20.99 -3.27
N GLU A 60 -9.87 22.00 -4.02
CA GLU A 60 -10.69 22.62 -5.07
C GLU A 60 -11.00 21.63 -6.20
N ALA A 61 -10.00 20.88 -6.67
CA ALA A 61 -10.19 19.88 -7.72
C ALA A 61 -11.12 18.74 -7.25
N ARG A 62 -10.98 18.32 -5.99
CA ARG A 62 -11.87 17.33 -5.36
C ARG A 62 -13.32 17.83 -5.34
N ALA A 63 -13.54 19.04 -4.84
CA ALA A 63 -14.87 19.63 -4.78
C ALA A 63 -15.50 19.83 -6.18
N ALA A 64 -14.68 20.16 -7.19
CA ALA A 64 -15.12 20.25 -8.57
C ALA A 64 -15.55 18.88 -9.13
N ALA A 65 -14.77 17.84 -8.86
CA ALA A 65 -15.09 16.47 -9.26
C ALA A 65 -16.38 15.96 -8.60
N ASP A 66 -16.55 16.19 -7.29
CA ASP A 66 -17.76 15.79 -6.55
C ASP A 66 -19.01 16.46 -7.11
N ARG A 67 -18.95 17.76 -7.40
CA ARG A 67 -20.06 18.49 -8.04
C ARG A 67 -20.36 17.96 -9.44
N ALA A 68 -19.35 17.58 -10.21
CA ALA A 68 -19.56 16.99 -11.52
C ALA A 68 -20.25 15.62 -11.42
N ALA A 69 -19.78 14.77 -10.51
CA ALA A 69 -20.41 13.48 -10.23
C ALA A 69 -21.86 13.62 -9.78
N ALA A 70 -22.14 14.55 -8.85
CA ALA A 70 -23.49 14.82 -8.36
C ALA A 70 -24.44 15.25 -9.49
N ARG A 71 -23.99 16.08 -10.45
CA ARG A 71 -24.78 16.43 -11.64
C ARG A 71 -25.08 15.21 -12.50
N CYS A 72 -24.09 14.36 -12.76
CA CYS A 72 -24.30 13.14 -13.55
C CYS A 72 -25.33 12.22 -12.90
N VAL A 73 -25.22 11.99 -11.59
CA VAL A 73 -26.18 11.17 -10.85
C VAL A 73 -27.57 11.81 -10.87
N GLY A 74 -27.68 13.11 -10.60
CA GLY A 74 -28.95 13.82 -10.64
C GLY A 74 -29.65 13.73 -12.00
N LEU A 75 -28.89 13.90 -13.09
CA LEU A 75 -29.42 13.75 -14.45
C LEU A 75 -29.95 12.33 -14.70
N MET A 76 -29.20 11.29 -14.30
CA MET A 76 -29.63 9.89 -14.43
C MET A 76 -30.93 9.60 -13.67
N MET A 77 -31.16 10.24 -12.52
CA MET A 77 -32.36 10.04 -11.71
C MET A 77 -33.59 10.78 -12.25
N THR A 78 -33.40 11.84 -13.04
CA THR A 78 -34.51 12.64 -13.61
C THR A 78 -35.00 12.18 -14.97
N THR A 79 -34.25 11.31 -15.64
CA THR A 79 -34.60 10.73 -16.95
C THR A 79 -35.15 9.30 -16.87
N GLY A 80 -35.46 8.82 -15.66
CA GLY A 80 -36.02 7.48 -15.39
C GLY A 80 -37.54 7.48 -15.26
#